data_AF-N9C6C2-F1
#
_entry.id   AF-N9C6C2-F1
#
_cell.length_a   1.000
_cell.length_b   1.000
_cell.length_c   1.000
_cell.angle_alpha   90.00
_cell.angle_beta   90.00
_cell.angle_gamma   90.00
#
_symmetry.space_group_name_H-M   'P 1'
#
loop_
_entity.id
_entity.type
_entity.pdbx_description
1 polymer ?
#
loop_
_entity_poly.entity_id
_entity_poly.type
_entity_poly.pdbx_seq_one_letter_code
_entity_poly.pdbx_strand_id
1 'polypeptide(L)'
;MQYRCPKCQSVKIMPVGQGGTSARPVIPKSLVILLPAIFILLFLVLMSIGMWIFGHGAGPKLQIATVVVFVIAAGAGLMFWRDLPNFKLTMQAFMQSQKNWKCRECHHEWQI
;
A
#
# COMPACT_ATOMS: atom_id res chain seq x y z
N MET A 1 -10.16 24.16 -1.80
CA MET A 1 -9.17 24.40 -0.72
C MET A 1 -7.79 24.30 -1.34
N GLN A 2 -7.00 25.38 -1.32
CA GLN A 2 -5.70 25.42 -2.01
C GLN A 2 -4.66 24.70 -1.16
N TYR A 3 -4.30 23.47 -1.52
CA TYR A 3 -3.24 22.69 -0.86
C TYR A 3 -1.84 23.23 -1.21
N ARG A 4 -1.61 24.52 -0.97
CA ARG A 4 -0.32 25.18 -1.13
C ARG A 4 0.02 25.85 0.18
N CYS A 5 1.29 25.81 0.55
CA CYS A 5 1.74 26.52 1.73
C CYS A 5 1.57 28.03 1.53
N PRO A 6 1.01 28.76 2.52
CA PRO A 6 0.83 30.21 2.42
C PRO A 6 2.15 30.98 2.29
N LYS A 7 3.24 30.45 2.85
CA LYS A 7 4.56 31.10 2.87
C LYS A 7 5.42 30.80 1.63
N CYS A 8 5.54 29.52 1.27
CA CYS A 8 6.44 29.05 0.20
C CYS A 8 5.71 28.85 -1.15
N GLN A 9 4.37 28.90 -1.20
CA GLN A 9 3.51 28.51 -2.34
C GLN A 9 3.78 27.09 -2.89
N SER A 10 4.59 26.31 -2.17
CA SER A 10 4.99 24.95 -2.50
C SER A 10 3.83 23.98 -2.32
N VAL A 11 3.82 22.97 -3.19
CA VAL A 11 2.91 21.82 -3.15
C VAL A 11 3.42 20.70 -2.25
N LYS A 12 4.69 20.77 -1.80
CA LYS A 12 5.30 19.76 -0.92
C LYS A 12 4.88 20.01 0.52
N ILE A 13 3.63 19.65 0.82
CA ILE A 13 3.05 19.76 2.16
C ILE A 13 2.90 18.36 2.78
N MET A 14 3.00 18.28 4.09
CA MET A 14 2.87 17.03 4.83
C MET A 14 2.04 17.29 6.10
N PRO A 15 1.07 16.41 6.42
CA PRO A 15 0.29 16.55 7.64
C PRO A 15 1.21 16.36 8.84
N VAL A 16 1.13 17.27 9.82
CA VAL A 16 1.87 17.15 11.08
C VAL A 16 0.98 16.39 12.05
N GLY A 17 1.48 15.28 12.58
CA GLY A 17 0.70 14.38 13.42
C GLY A 17 0.07 15.13 14.61
N GLN A 18 -1.25 15.29 14.57
CA GLN A 18 -2.02 15.70 15.73
C GLN A 18 -1.96 14.56 16.75
N GLY A 19 -1.25 14.78 17.85
CA GLY A 19 -1.17 13.81 18.94
C GLY A 19 -2.56 13.30 19.35
N GLY A 20 -2.70 11.98 19.42
CA GLY A 20 -3.78 11.28 20.15
C GLY A 20 -5.15 11.17 19.49
N THR A 21 -5.60 12.09 18.63
CA THR A 21 -7.02 12.16 18.19
C THR A 21 -7.26 12.09 16.69
N SER A 22 -6.22 11.81 15.90
CA SER A 22 -6.38 11.56 14.47
C SER A 22 -6.89 10.15 14.22
N ALA A 23 -8.04 10.02 13.55
CA ALA A 23 -8.64 8.74 13.16
C ALA A 23 -7.67 7.96 12.27
N ARG A 24 -6.88 7.05 12.87
CA ARG A 24 -5.89 6.27 12.14
C ARG A 24 -6.60 5.51 11.01
N PRO A 25 -6.13 5.64 9.76
CA PRO A 25 -6.82 5.03 8.64
C PRO A 25 -6.86 3.52 8.84
N VAL A 26 -8.05 2.93 8.67
CA VAL A 26 -8.26 1.50 8.84
C VAL A 26 -7.54 0.78 7.70
N ILE A 27 -6.44 0.10 8.02
CA ILE A 27 -5.72 -0.74 7.08
C ILE A 27 -6.49 -2.06 6.99
N PRO A 28 -7.06 -2.42 5.82
CA PRO A 28 -7.80 -3.67 5.70
C PRO A 28 -6.84 -4.84 5.89
N LYS A 29 -7.27 -5.84 6.67
CA LYS A 29 -6.45 -7.02 6.99
C LYS A 29 -6.01 -7.77 5.72
N SER A 30 -6.83 -7.70 4.68
CA SER A 30 -6.54 -8.24 3.34
C SER A 30 -5.31 -7.59 2.70
N LEU A 31 -5.09 -6.28 2.84
CA LEU A 31 -3.90 -5.59 2.30
C LEU A 31 -2.60 -6.07 2.97
N VAL A 32 -2.63 -6.28 4.29
CA VAL A 32 -1.48 -6.74 5.08
C VAL A 32 -1.03 -8.14 4.64
N ILE A 33 -1.95 -8.98 4.19
CA ILE A 33 -1.68 -10.34 3.70
C ILE A 33 -1.34 -10.31 2.20
N LEU A 34 -2.05 -9.49 1.42
CA LEU A 34 -1.90 -9.39 -0.03
C LEU A 34 -0.51 -8.90 -0.42
N LEU A 35 -0.02 -7.87 0.24
CA LEU A 35 1.27 -7.25 -0.11
C LEU A 35 2.43 -8.27 -0.03
N PRO A 36 2.70 -8.94 1.11
CA PRO A 36 3.74 -9.96 1.18
C PRO A 36 3.43 -11.17 0.28
N ALA A 37 2.17 -11.57 0.12
CA ALA A 37 1.80 -12.68 -0.76
C ALA A 37 2.16 -12.40 -2.23
N ILE A 38 1.95 -11.18 -2.73
CA ILE A 38 2.34 -10.77 -4.08
C ILE A 38 3.86 -10.81 -4.26
N PHE A 39 4.64 -10.34 -3.28
CA PHE A 39 6.11 -10.40 -3.35
C PHE A 39 6.63 -11.84 -3.39
N ILE A 40 6.06 -12.73 -2.56
CA ILE A 40 6.42 -14.15 -2.53
C ILE A 40 6.04 -14.82 -3.86
N LEU A 41 4.85 -14.52 -4.39
CA LEU A 41 4.41 -15.05 -5.69
C LEU A 41 5.33 -14.58 -6.81
N LEU A 42 5.66 -13.29 -6.86
CA LEU A 42 6.57 -12.73 -7.85
C LEU A 42 7.96 -13.40 -7.77
N PHE A 43 8.47 -13.61 -6.55
CA PHE A 43 9.73 -14.33 -6.34
C PHE A 43 9.66 -15.79 -6.83
N LEU A 44 8.59 -16.52 -6.52
CA LEU A 44 8.38 -17.90 -6.98
C LEU A 44 8.27 -17.99 -8.50
N VAL A 45 7.60 -17.02 -9.14
CA VAL A 45 7.51 -16.94 -10.60
C VAL A 45 8.88 -16.68 -11.23
N LEU A 46 9.66 -15.74 -10.67
CA LEU A 46 11.02 -15.48 -11.14
C LEU A 46 11.93 -16.72 -11.01
N MET A 47 11.84 -17.45 -9.90
CA MET A 47 12.55 -18.72 -9.71
C MET A 47 12.09 -19.79 -10.71
N SER A 48 10.79 -19.87 -10.97
CA SER A 48 10.23 -20.81 -11.96
C SER A 48 10.73 -20.50 -13.38
N ILE A 49 10.78 -19.22 -13.76
CA ILE A 49 11.32 -18.77 -15.05
C ILE A 49 12.81 -19.08 -15.15
N GLY A 50 13.58 -18.79 -14.09
CA GLY A 50 15.01 -19.11 -14.03
C GLY A 50 15.29 -20.60 -14.23
N MET A 51 14.55 -21.48 -13.55
CA MET A 51 14.72 -22.93 -13.73
C MET A 51 14.26 -23.45 -15.10
N TRP A 52 13.35 -22.73 -15.78
CA TRP A 52 12.96 -23.06 -17.14
C TRP A 52 14.02 -22.64 -18.17
N ILE A 53 14.72 -21.54 -17.93
CA ILE A 53 15.80 -21.03 -18.79
C ILE A 53 17.12 -21.80 -18.58
N PHE A 54 17.46 -22.14 -17.34
CA PHE A 54 18.77 -22.72 -16.97
C PHE A 54 18.75 -24.23 -16.67
N GLY A 55 17.61 -24.90 -16.72
CA GLY A 55 17.49 -26.33 -16.37
C GLY A 55 16.39 -27.08 -17.13
N HIS A 56 16.17 -28.35 -16.80
CA HIS A 56 15.10 -29.20 -17.36
C HIS A 56 13.73 -28.92 -16.72
N GLY A 57 13.34 -27.63 -16.69
CA GLY A 57 12.06 -27.17 -16.16
C GLY A 57 11.99 -27.12 -14.62
N ALA A 58 10.93 -26.49 -14.11
CA ALA A 58 10.68 -26.39 -12.68
C ALA A 58 10.20 -27.74 -12.12
N GLY A 59 10.88 -28.26 -11.09
CA GLY A 59 10.49 -29.52 -10.46
C GLY A 59 9.07 -29.49 -9.87
N PRO A 60 8.38 -30.64 -9.80
CA PRO A 60 6.94 -30.72 -9.45
C PRO A 60 6.62 -30.13 -8.07
N LYS A 61 7.55 -30.25 -7.10
CA LYS A 61 7.40 -29.64 -5.77
C LYS A 61 7.31 -28.11 -5.82
N LEU A 62 8.09 -27.47 -6.71
CA LEU A 62 8.10 -26.02 -6.87
C LEU A 62 6.84 -25.54 -7.60
N GLN A 63 6.40 -26.27 -8.63
CA GLN A 63 5.16 -25.95 -9.34
C GLN A 63 3.94 -26.00 -8.42
N ILE A 64 3.83 -27.05 -7.59
CA ILE A 64 2.73 -27.17 -6.62
C ILE A 64 2.76 -26.00 -5.62
N ALA A 65 3.94 -25.65 -5.09
CA ALA A 65 4.09 -24.51 -4.18
C ALA A 65 3.65 -23.19 -4.83
N THR A 66 4.03 -22.94 -6.09
CA THR A 66 3.64 -21.75 -6.84
C THR A 66 2.12 -21.69 -7.08
N VAL A 67 1.49 -22.82 -7.41
CA VAL A 67 0.03 -22.90 -7.61
C VAL A 67 -0.72 -22.60 -6.31
N VAL A 68 -0.28 -23.16 -5.17
CA VAL A 68 -0.89 -22.90 -3.86
C VAL A 68 -0.78 -21.42 -3.49
N VAL A 69 0.41 -20.83 -3.63
CA VAL A 69 0.62 -19.40 -3.36
C VAL A 69 -0.18 -18.52 -4.31
N PHE A 70 -0.33 -18.93 -5.57
CA PHE A 70 -1.18 -18.24 -6.55
C PHE A 70 -2.65 -18.23 -6.12
N VAL A 71 -3.21 -19.35 -5.67
CA VAL A 71 -4.59 -19.43 -5.19
C VAL A 71 -4.80 -18.53 -3.96
N ILE A 72 -3.86 -18.53 -3.02
CA ILE A 72 -3.91 -17.67 -1.83
C ILE A 72 -3.84 -16.18 -2.22
N ALA A 73 -2.95 -15.81 -3.13
CA ALA A 73 -2.81 -14.44 -3.62
C ALA A 73 -4.05 -13.98 -4.39
N ALA A 74 -4.62 -14.83 -5.25
CA ALA A 74 -5.87 -14.55 -5.97
C ALA A 74 -7.07 -14.37 -5.02
N GLY A 75 -7.21 -15.25 -4.02
CA GLY A 75 -8.26 -15.14 -3.00
C GLY A 75 -8.13 -13.85 -2.16
N ALA A 76 -6.91 -13.54 -1.72
CA ALA A 76 -6.63 -12.29 -1.02
C ALA A 76 -6.87 -11.06 -1.90
N GLY A 77 -6.56 -11.15 -3.20
CA GLY A 77 -6.76 -10.08 -4.18
C GLY A 77 -8.23 -9.77 -4.42
N LEU A 78 -9.08 -10.80 -4.55
CA LEU A 78 -10.52 -10.64 -4.66
C LEU A 78 -11.13 -10.01 -3.41
N MET A 79 -10.70 -10.45 -2.22
CA MET A 79 -11.16 -9.87 -0.97
C MET A 79 -10.72 -8.41 -0.83
N PHE A 80 -9.47 -8.10 -1.23
CA PHE A 80 -8.97 -6.73 -1.27
C PHE A 80 -9.72 -5.85 -2.26
N TRP A 81 -10.09 -6.34 -3.46
CA TRP A 81 -10.91 -5.59 -4.41
C TRP A 81 -12.20 -5.11 -3.74
N ARG A 82 -12.86 -5.99 -2.98
CA ARG A 82 -14.09 -5.65 -2.26
C ARG A 82 -13.86 -4.64 -1.13
N ASP A 83 -12.71 -4.67 -0.47
CA ASP A 83 -12.35 -3.76 0.64
C ASP A 83 -11.77 -2.41 0.16
N LEU A 84 -11.33 -2.34 -1.11
CA LEU A 84 -10.72 -1.17 -1.76
C LEU A 84 -11.55 0.14 -1.68
N PRO A 85 -12.88 0.15 -1.91
CA PRO A 85 -13.67 1.37 -1.79
C PRO A 85 -13.70 1.90 -0.35
N ASN A 86 -13.81 1.03 0.64
CA ASN A 86 -13.78 1.41 2.06
C ASN A 86 -12.41 1.99 2.45
N PHE A 87 -11.32 1.40 1.98
CA PHE A 87 -9.97 1.93 2.21
C PHE A 87 -9.76 3.32 1.62
N LYS A 88 -10.28 3.58 0.41
CA LYS A 88 -10.23 4.91 -0.20
C LYS A 88 -10.97 5.95 0.63
N LEU A 89 -12.17 5.61 1.13
CA LEU A 89 -12.98 6.50 1.96
C LEU A 89 -12.31 6.80 3.30
N THR A 90 -11.74 5.80 3.98
CA THR A 90 -11.04 6.02 5.26
C THR A 90 -9.80 6.88 5.09
N MET A 91 -9.04 6.71 3.99
CA MET A 91 -7.89 7.56 3.68
C MET A 91 -8.29 8.99 3.32
N GLN A 92 -9.37 9.17 2.55
CA GLN A 92 -9.90 10.49 2.24
C GLN A 92 -10.38 11.21 3.51
N ALA A 93 -11.09 10.49 4.39
CA ALA A 93 -11.52 11.01 5.69
C ALA A 93 -10.33 11.36 6.60
N PHE A 94 -9.28 10.53 6.61
CA PHE A 94 -8.04 10.84 7.34
C PHE A 94 -7.41 12.13 6.82
N MET A 95 -7.22 12.27 5.50
CA MET A 95 -6.65 13.48 4.91
C MET A 95 -7.47 14.74 5.21
N GLN A 96 -8.80 14.64 5.26
CA GLN A 96 -9.67 15.76 5.66
C GLN A 96 -9.66 16.04 7.17
N SER A 97 -9.43 15.03 8.00
CA SER A 97 -9.33 15.21 9.45
C SER A 97 -8.04 15.91 9.87
N GLN A 98 -6.99 15.87 9.04
CA GLN A 98 -5.72 16.54 9.31
C GLN A 98 -5.84 18.03 9.04
N LYS A 99 -5.97 18.81 10.12
CA LYS A 99 -6.01 20.27 10.06
C LYS A 99 -4.62 20.91 10.14
N ASN A 100 -3.62 20.18 10.65
CA ASN A 100 -2.25 20.68 10.81
C ASN A 100 -1.38 20.24 9.63
N TRP A 101 -0.76 21.21 8.95
CA TRP A 101 0.08 20.98 7.78
C TRP A 101 1.45 21.64 7.94
N LYS A 102 2.49 21.02 7.36
CA LYS A 102 3.87 21.51 7.34
C LYS A 102 4.42 21.56 5.92
N CYS A 103 5.04 22.66 5.49
CA CYS A 103 5.75 22.78 4.20
C CYS A 103 7.09 22.06 4.36
N ARG A 104 7.42 21.14 3.45
CA ARG A 104 8.73 20.46 3.45
C ARG A 104 9.87 21.42 3.10
N GLU A 105 9.61 22.44 2.28
CA GLU A 105 10.64 23.35 1.78
C GLU A 105 10.97 24.48 2.76
N CYS A 106 9.98 25.08 3.41
CA CYS A 106 10.22 26.19 4.35
C CYS A 106 9.94 25.85 5.82
N HIS A 107 9.64 24.57 6.12
CA HIS A 107 9.30 24.06 7.45
C HIS A 107 8.18 24.79 8.19
N HIS A 108 7.44 25.66 7.50
CA HIS A 108 6.34 26.41 8.07
C HIS A 108 5.17 25.47 8.37
N GLU A 109 4.64 25.58 9.58
CA GLU A 109 3.47 24.85 10.05
C GLU A 109 2.27 25.81 10.08
N TRP A 110 1.13 25.38 9.54
CA TRP A 110 -0.12 26.14 9.58
C TRP A 110 -1.30 25.19 9.81
N GLN A 111 -2.40 25.76 10.31
CA GLN A 111 -3.65 25.06 10.52
C GLN A 111 -4.71 25.58 9.54
N ILE A 112 -5.56 24.69 9.04
CA ILE A 112 -6.73 25.03 8.20
C ILE A 112 -8.01 24.75 8.99
#